data_AF-A0A9D8UH91-F1
#
_entry.id   AF-A0A9D8UH91-F1
#
_cell.length_a   1.000
_cell.length_b   1.000
_cell.length_c   1.000
_cell.angle_alpha   90.00
_cell.angle_beta   90.00
_cell.angle_gamma   90.00
#
_symmetry.space_group_name_H-M   'P 1'
#
loop_
_entity.id
_entity.type
_entity.pdbx_description
1 polymer ?
#
loop_
_entity_poly.entity_id
_entity_poly.type
_entity_poly.pdbx_seq_one_letter_code
_entity_poly.pdbx_strand_id
1 'polypeptide(L)'
;MLRSKSIALFTVLLMFSNMGCAQIRDSIDYKEEMRNFVEEISEYGRNQNPDFIVIPQNGVQLVSDNGKWNGKPDRDYLEAIDGLGQESLYYGSYGDDIDTPLELTDYLQFYLDIGKEAGKAILVTDYTSVPNKMDSSYEMNEQKEYISFAADDRELTTIPDYPEQIKDENPDPVTTLTEAENFLYLLNPEEFGSKQDFLDSIAETNYGVIIIDAFYMGTILTNEDLTIIRSKADGAQRLIISYMSIGEAEDYRYYWQENWEPGNPDWIVAENPNWEGNYKVKYWEQGWKSYIYGNQESYLQKIIDAGFDGVYLDIIDAFYYFEQLEN
;
A
#
# COMPACT_ATOMS: atom_id res chain seq x y z
N MET A 1 25.17 86.72 -12.48
CA MET A 1 25.91 85.86 -11.52
C MET A 1 24.93 85.53 -10.40
N LEU A 2 24.38 84.31 -10.36
CA LEU A 2 24.87 83.17 -9.56
C LEU A 2 24.79 83.51 -8.05
N ARG A 3 23.98 82.89 -7.19
CA ARG A 3 23.44 81.51 -7.15
C ARG A 3 22.15 81.45 -6.31
N SER A 4 21.18 80.70 -6.80
CA SER A 4 20.13 80.04 -6.02
C SER A 4 20.76 78.91 -5.18
N LYS A 5 20.32 78.74 -3.92
CA LYS A 5 20.40 77.46 -3.22
C LYS A 5 19.16 77.22 -2.36
N SER A 6 18.54 76.09 -2.67
CA SER A 6 17.27 75.56 -2.21
C SER A 6 17.27 75.14 -0.75
N ILE A 7 16.09 75.29 -0.13
CA ILE A 7 15.71 74.68 1.14
C ILE A 7 15.41 73.20 0.84
N ALA A 8 16.21 72.29 1.41
CA ALA A 8 15.99 70.84 1.30
C ALA A 8 14.98 70.39 2.36
N LEU A 9 13.89 69.80 1.88
CA LEU A 9 12.83 69.18 2.66
C LEU A 9 13.28 67.77 3.12
N PHE A 10 12.86 67.40 4.32
CA PHE A 10 13.06 66.12 5.00
C PHE A 10 12.60 64.90 4.20
N THR A 11 13.41 63.85 4.18
CA THR A 11 12.91 62.46 4.09
C THR A 11 13.73 61.59 5.04
N VAL A 12 13.19 61.33 6.23
CA VAL A 12 13.71 60.27 7.11
C VAL A 12 13.24 58.96 6.50
N LEU A 13 14.17 58.21 5.91
CA LEU A 13 13.93 56.85 5.46
C LEU A 13 13.87 55.95 6.70
N LEU A 14 12.66 55.63 7.17
CA LEU A 14 12.44 54.54 8.12
C LEU A 14 12.78 53.24 7.40
N MET A 15 13.97 52.69 7.66
CA MET A 15 14.26 51.30 7.32
C MET A 15 13.38 50.42 8.21
N PHE A 16 12.25 49.97 7.67
CA PHE A 16 11.57 48.79 8.18
C PHE A 16 12.46 47.59 7.87
N SER A 17 13.20 47.14 8.88
CA SER A 17 13.72 45.78 8.88
C SER A 17 12.52 44.84 8.83
N ASN A 18 12.24 44.28 7.65
CA ASN A 18 11.45 43.05 7.53
C ASN A 18 12.24 41.95 8.24
N MET A 19 12.12 41.86 9.57
CA MET A 19 12.20 40.57 10.22
C MET A 19 11.01 39.79 9.67
N GLY A 20 11.27 38.98 8.64
CA GLY A 20 10.32 37.98 8.20
C GLY A 20 9.86 37.23 9.43
N CYS A 21 8.56 37.30 9.71
CA CYS A 21 7.93 36.35 10.58
C CYS A 21 8.23 35.01 9.93
N ALA A 22 9.17 34.25 10.48
CA ALA A 22 9.29 32.84 10.14
C ALA A 22 7.90 32.28 10.41
N GLN A 23 7.16 31.95 9.34
CA GLN A 23 6.00 31.10 9.48
C GLN A 23 6.56 29.85 10.16
N ILE A 24 6.15 29.64 11.41
CA ILE A 24 6.22 28.32 12.00
C ILE A 24 5.30 27.51 11.07
N ARG A 25 5.89 26.83 10.08
CA ARG A 25 5.21 25.68 9.51
C ARG A 25 5.15 24.71 10.66
N ASP A 26 3.94 24.40 11.12
CA ASP A 26 3.76 23.22 11.95
C ASP A 26 4.42 22.06 11.19
N SER A 27 5.33 21.34 11.86
CA SER A 27 5.98 20.17 11.28
C SER A 27 4.90 19.19 10.84
N ILE A 28 4.98 18.67 9.62
CA ILE A 28 4.00 17.71 9.10
C ILE A 28 4.12 16.43 9.92
N ASP A 29 3.00 15.92 10.43
CA ASP A 29 2.94 14.58 10.99
C ASP A 29 2.69 13.58 9.86
N TYR A 30 3.78 13.05 9.29
CA TYR A 30 3.74 12.15 8.15
C TYR A 30 2.93 10.88 8.40
N LYS A 31 2.91 10.37 9.64
CA LYS A 31 2.10 9.19 9.99
C LYS A 31 0.62 9.54 10.00
N GLU A 32 0.26 10.68 10.59
CA GLU A 32 -1.12 11.16 10.59
C GLU A 32 -1.62 11.44 9.16
N GLU A 33 -0.80 12.05 8.32
CA GLU A 33 -1.15 12.28 6.92
C GLU A 33 -1.38 10.98 6.14
N MET A 34 -0.62 9.92 6.42
CA MET A 34 -0.85 8.61 5.80
C MET A 34 -2.13 7.96 6.33
N ARG A 35 -2.43 8.06 7.63
CA ARG A 35 -3.72 7.61 8.17
C ARG A 35 -4.89 8.30 7.50
N ASN A 36 -4.88 9.63 7.47
CA ASN A 36 -5.90 10.44 6.81
C ASN A 36 -6.08 10.02 5.34
N PHE A 37 -4.97 9.74 4.64
CA PHE A 37 -5.06 9.33 3.23
C PHE A 37 -5.71 7.96 3.05
N VAL A 38 -5.39 6.98 3.90
CA VAL A 38 -6.04 5.66 3.89
C VAL A 38 -7.52 5.78 4.27
N GLU A 39 -7.87 6.63 5.24
CA GLU A 39 -9.25 6.91 5.63
C GLU A 39 -10.05 7.54 4.48
N GLU A 40 -9.48 8.50 3.76
CA GLU A 40 -10.09 9.12 2.57
C GLU A 40 -10.31 8.11 1.42
N ILE A 41 -9.33 7.21 1.19
CA ILE A 41 -9.44 6.11 0.21
C ILE A 41 -10.58 5.17 0.61
N SER A 42 -10.64 4.79 1.88
CA SER A 42 -11.69 3.94 2.43
C SER A 42 -13.07 4.57 2.30
N GLU A 43 -13.21 5.84 2.68
CA GLU A 43 -14.46 6.59 2.54
C GLU A 43 -14.91 6.66 1.07
N TYR A 44 -14.00 6.96 0.14
CA TYR A 44 -14.33 7.02 -1.28
C TYR A 44 -14.77 5.66 -1.81
N GLY A 45 -14.02 4.59 -1.51
CA GLY A 45 -14.35 3.23 -1.93
C GLY A 45 -15.71 2.78 -1.39
N ARG A 46 -15.94 2.97 -0.08
CA ARG A 46 -17.17 2.57 0.61
C ARG A 46 -18.39 3.38 0.21
N ASN A 47 -18.21 4.63 -0.26
CA ASN A 47 -19.28 5.43 -0.85
C ASN A 47 -19.78 4.87 -2.20
N GLN A 48 -18.95 4.14 -2.94
CA GLN A 48 -19.33 3.51 -4.21
C GLN A 48 -19.77 2.05 -4.02
N ASN A 49 -19.09 1.33 -3.15
CA ASN A 49 -19.39 -0.05 -2.76
C ASN A 49 -19.29 -0.18 -1.24
N PRO A 50 -20.40 -0.29 -0.49
CA PRO A 50 -20.37 -0.37 0.98
C PRO A 50 -19.52 -1.49 1.56
N ASP A 51 -19.27 -2.56 0.78
CA ASP A 51 -18.48 -3.73 1.18
C ASP A 51 -17.02 -3.65 0.68
N PHE A 52 -16.57 -2.48 0.20
CA PHE A 52 -15.22 -2.31 -0.35
C PHE A 52 -14.14 -2.50 0.72
N ILE A 53 -13.22 -3.43 0.44
CA ILE A 53 -12.16 -3.87 1.36
C ILE A 53 -10.92 -2.97 1.23
N VAL A 54 -10.32 -2.59 2.37
CA VAL A 54 -9.06 -1.83 2.40
C VAL A 54 -8.03 -2.53 3.29
N ILE A 55 -6.87 -2.87 2.71
CA ILE A 55 -5.77 -3.58 3.37
C ILE A 55 -4.45 -2.82 3.15
N PRO A 56 -4.00 -1.95 4.08
CA PRO A 56 -2.66 -1.37 4.03
C PRO A 56 -1.56 -2.42 4.26
N GLN A 57 -0.52 -2.37 3.43
CA GLN A 57 0.68 -3.19 3.54
C GLN A 57 1.83 -2.45 4.24
N ASN A 58 2.53 -3.17 5.13
CA ASN A 58 3.64 -2.64 5.92
C ASN A 58 3.19 -1.43 6.75
N GLY A 59 4.12 -0.54 7.14
CA GLY A 59 3.75 0.68 7.89
C GLY A 59 2.97 0.44 9.18
N VAL A 60 3.06 -0.75 9.78
CA VAL A 60 2.14 -1.27 10.80
C VAL A 60 1.96 -0.38 12.04
N GLN A 61 2.89 0.55 12.29
CA GLN A 61 2.79 1.55 13.35
C GLN A 61 1.54 2.43 13.27
N LEU A 62 0.94 2.59 12.07
CA LEU A 62 -0.20 3.49 11.89
C LEU A 62 -1.44 3.07 12.70
N VAL A 63 -1.51 1.81 13.13
CA VAL A 63 -2.55 1.33 14.07
C VAL A 63 -2.46 1.96 15.47
N SER A 64 -1.41 2.73 15.75
CA SER A 64 -1.20 3.47 17.00
C SER A 64 -1.34 4.98 16.77
N ASP A 65 -2.09 5.66 17.62
CA ASP A 65 -2.44 7.09 17.51
C ASP A 65 -1.22 8.02 17.38
N ASN A 66 -0.08 7.61 17.93
CA ASN A 66 1.17 8.36 17.86
C ASN A 66 2.28 7.64 17.09
N GLY A 67 1.96 6.52 16.43
CA GLY A 67 2.91 5.71 15.67
C GLY A 67 3.98 5.03 16.51
N LYS A 68 3.77 4.88 17.83
CA LYS A 68 4.74 4.32 18.77
C LYS A 68 4.10 3.26 19.66
N TRP A 69 4.94 2.43 20.28
CA TRP A 69 4.54 1.32 21.15
C TRP A 69 3.78 1.76 22.41
N ASN A 70 3.94 3.03 22.81
CA ASN A 70 3.26 3.61 23.97
C ASN A 70 2.01 4.44 23.60
N GLY A 71 1.65 4.46 22.32
CA GLY A 71 0.37 5.03 21.88
C GLY A 71 -0.80 4.12 22.20
N LYS A 72 -1.99 4.62 21.90
CA LYS A 72 -3.23 3.84 21.98
C LYS A 72 -3.60 3.35 20.59
N PRO A 73 -4.42 2.30 20.48
CA PRO A 73 -5.02 1.92 19.20
C PRO A 73 -5.69 3.14 18.56
N ASP A 74 -5.29 3.46 17.33
CA ASP A 74 -5.90 4.51 16.52
C ASP A 74 -7.24 4.01 16.01
N ARG A 75 -8.33 4.52 16.58
CA ARG A 75 -9.66 3.97 16.33
C ARG A 75 -10.16 4.33 14.93
N ASP A 76 -9.90 5.54 14.47
CA ASP A 76 -10.42 6.03 13.19
C ASP A 76 -9.73 5.28 12.04
N TYR A 77 -8.41 5.13 12.12
CA TYR A 77 -7.64 4.32 11.17
C TYR A 77 -8.05 2.84 11.19
N LEU A 78 -8.20 2.25 12.39
CA LEU A 78 -8.65 0.86 12.50
C LEU A 78 -10.07 0.69 11.96
N GLU A 79 -11.00 1.63 12.17
CA GLU A 79 -12.36 1.55 11.63
C GLU A 79 -12.38 1.71 10.08
N ALA A 80 -11.40 2.41 9.50
CA ALA A 80 -11.27 2.59 8.07
C ALA A 80 -10.72 1.38 7.30
N ILE A 81 -10.04 0.44 7.96
CA ILE A 81 -9.40 -0.72 7.30
C ILE A 81 -10.07 -2.05 7.66
N ASP A 82 -9.86 -3.07 6.84
CA ASP A 82 -10.41 -4.42 7.01
C ASP A 82 -9.32 -5.45 7.38
N GLY A 83 -8.10 -5.20 6.95
CA GLY A 83 -6.94 -6.04 7.27
C GLY A 83 -5.62 -5.26 7.30
N LEU A 84 -4.55 -5.95 7.65
CA LEU A 84 -3.18 -5.48 7.58
C LEU A 84 -2.36 -6.48 6.77
N GLY A 85 -1.65 -6.00 5.75
CA GLY A 85 -0.62 -6.73 5.04
C GLY A 85 0.74 -6.53 5.70
N GLN A 86 1.53 -7.59 5.84
CA GLN A 86 2.92 -7.49 6.31
C GLN A 86 3.81 -8.39 5.47
N GLU A 87 4.79 -7.79 4.81
CA GLU A 87 5.84 -8.53 4.15
C GLU A 87 6.98 -8.85 5.12
N SER A 88 7.51 -10.06 5.00
CA SER A 88 8.73 -10.53 5.64
C SER A 88 8.70 -10.56 7.17
N LEU A 89 7.63 -11.08 7.77
CA LEU A 89 7.49 -11.17 9.23
C LEU A 89 8.51 -12.15 9.85
N TYR A 90 8.70 -13.30 9.22
CA TYR A 90 9.60 -14.35 9.69
C TYR A 90 10.73 -14.67 8.71
N TYR A 91 10.51 -14.51 7.40
CA TYR A 91 11.53 -14.73 6.38
C TYR A 91 11.45 -13.68 5.27
N GLY A 92 12.60 -13.18 4.83
CA GLY A 92 12.68 -12.31 3.65
C GLY A 92 13.09 -10.86 3.94
N SER A 93 13.27 -10.43 5.20
CA SER A 93 13.41 -8.99 5.50
C SER A 93 14.71 -8.37 4.98
N TYR A 94 15.76 -9.18 4.80
CA TYR A 94 17.06 -8.77 4.29
C TYR A 94 17.52 -9.59 3.07
N GLY A 95 16.56 -10.21 2.38
CA GLY A 95 16.78 -11.14 1.27
C GLY A 95 16.03 -12.45 1.48
N ASP A 96 15.74 -13.14 0.39
CA ASP A 96 14.94 -14.37 0.38
C ASP A 96 15.59 -15.46 1.21
N ASP A 97 14.76 -16.30 1.84
CA ASP A 97 15.19 -17.36 2.74
C ASP A 97 16.03 -16.88 3.94
N ILE A 98 16.15 -15.58 4.20
CA ILE A 98 16.85 -15.07 5.39
C ILE A 98 15.85 -14.88 6.51
N ASP A 99 16.17 -15.43 7.68
CA ASP A 99 15.36 -15.26 8.89
C ASP A 99 15.26 -13.78 9.25
N THR A 100 14.04 -13.28 9.42
CA THR A 100 13.79 -11.94 9.95
C THR A 100 14.31 -11.88 11.39
N PRO A 101 15.14 -10.89 11.77
CA PRO A 101 15.68 -10.81 13.12
C PRO A 101 14.57 -10.71 14.17
N LEU A 102 14.74 -11.42 15.28
CA LEU A 102 13.75 -11.49 16.36
C LEU A 102 13.27 -10.12 16.85
N GLU A 103 14.18 -9.13 16.94
CA GLU A 103 13.80 -7.77 17.34
C GLU A 103 12.83 -7.11 16.35
N LEU A 104 13.00 -7.37 15.05
CA LEU A 104 12.10 -6.87 14.02
C LEU A 104 10.78 -7.65 14.05
N THR A 105 10.82 -8.97 14.16
CA THR A 105 9.61 -9.79 14.29
C THR A 105 8.79 -9.41 15.53
N ASP A 106 9.40 -9.26 16.70
CA ASP A 106 8.72 -8.83 17.93
C ASP A 106 8.08 -7.44 17.77
N TYR A 107 8.81 -6.53 17.11
CA TYR A 107 8.32 -5.18 16.82
C TYR A 107 7.12 -5.18 15.87
N LEU A 108 7.17 -5.96 14.78
CA LEU A 108 6.07 -6.05 13.81
C LEU A 108 4.85 -6.72 14.44
N GLN A 109 5.06 -7.86 15.12
CA GLN A 109 3.99 -8.59 15.81
C GLN A 109 3.27 -7.72 16.84
N PHE A 110 3.98 -6.87 17.58
CA PHE A 110 3.36 -5.96 18.54
C PHE A 110 2.25 -5.11 17.89
N TYR A 111 2.49 -4.54 16.71
CA TYR A 111 1.48 -3.72 16.02
C TYR A 111 0.43 -4.56 15.29
N LEU A 112 0.83 -5.69 14.70
CA LEU A 112 -0.12 -6.62 14.08
C LEU A 112 -1.12 -7.17 15.11
N ASP A 113 -0.67 -7.45 16.34
CA ASP A 113 -1.52 -7.88 17.45
C ASP A 113 -2.55 -6.80 17.83
N ILE A 114 -2.22 -5.51 17.74
CA ILE A 114 -3.20 -4.42 17.93
C ILE A 114 -4.31 -4.49 16.87
N GLY A 115 -3.93 -4.68 15.60
CA GLY A 115 -4.90 -4.85 14.51
C GLY A 115 -5.76 -6.10 14.69
N LYS A 116 -5.15 -7.22 15.07
CA LYS A 116 -5.84 -8.48 15.34
C LYS A 116 -6.84 -8.33 16.49
N GLU A 117 -6.46 -7.68 17.58
CA GLU A 117 -7.34 -7.37 18.72
C GLU A 117 -8.51 -6.45 18.33
N ALA A 118 -8.31 -5.59 17.32
CA ALA A 118 -9.36 -4.77 16.72
C ALA A 118 -10.22 -5.51 15.68
N GLY A 119 -10.03 -6.82 15.51
CA GLY A 119 -10.81 -7.67 14.61
C GLY A 119 -10.39 -7.59 13.14
N LYS A 120 -9.17 -7.14 12.84
CA LYS A 120 -8.63 -7.06 11.48
C LYS A 120 -8.02 -8.38 11.05
N ALA A 121 -8.19 -8.73 9.78
CA ALA A 121 -7.45 -9.84 9.19
C ALA A 121 -5.97 -9.46 9.08
N ILE A 122 -5.07 -10.37 9.40
CA ILE A 122 -3.62 -10.15 9.27
C ILE A 122 -3.12 -11.08 8.17
N LEU A 123 -2.63 -10.49 7.08
CA LEU A 123 -2.11 -11.18 5.90
C LEU A 123 -0.59 -11.04 5.89
N VAL A 124 0.13 -12.15 5.99
CA VAL A 124 1.59 -12.18 6.07
C VAL A 124 2.16 -12.82 4.82
N THR A 125 3.05 -12.12 4.13
CA THR A 125 3.84 -12.67 3.02
C THR A 125 5.28 -12.83 3.46
N ASP A 126 5.78 -14.06 3.58
CA ASP A 126 7.20 -14.33 3.79
C ASP A 126 7.85 -14.76 2.49
N TYR A 127 9.08 -14.30 2.23
CA TYR A 127 9.82 -14.67 1.02
C TYR A 127 10.79 -15.81 1.30
N THR A 128 10.37 -17.02 0.96
CA THR A 128 11.17 -18.22 1.13
C THR A 128 10.77 -19.32 0.16
N SER A 129 11.77 -19.91 -0.49
CA SER A 129 11.65 -21.03 -1.44
C SER A 129 12.06 -22.37 -0.83
N VAL A 130 12.58 -22.37 0.40
CA VAL A 130 13.02 -23.57 1.12
C VAL A 130 11.82 -24.25 1.81
N PRO A 131 11.45 -25.50 1.47
CA PRO A 131 10.25 -26.15 2.01
C PRO A 131 10.11 -26.11 3.53
N ASN A 132 11.18 -26.44 4.28
CA ASN A 132 11.14 -26.40 5.74
C ASN A 132 10.92 -24.99 6.31
N LYS A 133 11.29 -23.94 5.59
CA LYS A 133 11.07 -22.55 5.99
C LYS A 133 9.67 -22.08 5.61
N MET A 134 9.15 -22.50 4.46
CA MET A 134 7.74 -22.32 4.08
C MET A 134 6.84 -22.96 5.15
N ASP A 135 7.07 -24.23 5.50
CA ASP A 135 6.34 -24.92 6.57
C ASP A 135 6.42 -24.17 7.91
N SER A 136 7.63 -23.74 8.29
CA SER A 136 7.85 -22.97 9.52
C SER A 136 7.12 -21.62 9.50
N SER A 137 7.11 -20.91 8.36
CA SER A 137 6.34 -19.66 8.19
C SER A 137 4.84 -19.91 8.40
N TYR A 138 4.28 -20.94 7.76
CA TYR A 138 2.88 -21.31 7.94
C TYR A 138 2.57 -21.66 9.40
N GLU A 139 3.39 -22.49 10.06
CA GLU A 139 3.19 -22.87 11.46
C GLU A 139 3.27 -21.69 12.44
N MET A 140 4.20 -20.76 12.22
CA MET A 140 4.37 -19.58 13.09
C MET A 140 3.25 -18.56 12.92
N ASN A 141 2.74 -18.38 11.69
CA ASN A 141 1.59 -17.53 11.43
C ASN A 141 0.29 -18.14 11.97
N GLU A 142 0.09 -19.45 11.81
CA GLU A 142 -1.08 -20.17 12.34
C GLU A 142 -1.17 -20.04 13.88
N GLN A 143 -0.04 -20.10 14.59
CA GLN A 143 0.00 -19.88 16.05
C GLN A 143 -0.47 -18.49 16.50
N LYS A 144 -0.47 -17.52 15.59
CA LYS A 144 -0.95 -16.14 15.80
C LYS A 144 -2.32 -15.88 15.19
N GLU A 145 -2.94 -16.90 14.59
CA GLU A 145 -4.17 -16.77 13.81
C GLU A 145 -4.01 -15.74 12.66
N TYR A 146 -2.81 -15.67 12.08
CA TYR A 146 -2.52 -14.89 10.89
C TYR A 146 -2.70 -15.75 9.65
N ILE A 147 -3.21 -15.13 8.58
CA ILE A 147 -3.32 -15.75 7.26
C ILE A 147 -1.96 -15.53 6.59
N SER A 148 -1.34 -16.57 6.05
CA SER A 148 0.01 -16.45 5.49
C SER A 148 0.14 -17.02 4.09
N PHE A 149 1.06 -16.43 3.33
CA PHE A 149 1.50 -16.87 2.03
C PHE A 149 3.03 -16.90 2.01
N ALA A 150 3.62 -18.08 1.79
CA ALA A 150 5.06 -18.20 1.59
C ALA A 150 5.35 -18.06 0.08
N ALA A 151 5.85 -16.89 -0.31
CA ALA A 151 6.23 -16.59 -1.68
C ALA A 151 7.63 -17.18 -1.97
N ASP A 152 7.74 -18.02 -2.99
CA ASP A 152 9.01 -18.60 -3.44
C ASP A 152 9.77 -17.70 -4.43
N ASP A 153 9.11 -16.65 -4.93
CA ASP A 153 9.67 -15.60 -5.76
C ASP A 153 9.27 -14.21 -5.23
N ARG A 154 10.26 -13.35 -5.01
CA ARG A 154 10.05 -11.99 -4.52
C ARG A 154 9.37 -11.09 -5.54
N GLU A 155 9.59 -11.33 -6.82
CA GLU A 155 8.95 -10.57 -7.89
C GLU A 155 7.49 -10.98 -8.10
N LEU A 156 7.03 -12.02 -7.38
CA LEU A 156 5.66 -12.53 -7.42
C LEU A 156 5.23 -12.85 -8.86
N THR A 157 6.10 -13.55 -9.58
CA THR A 157 5.88 -13.98 -10.98
C THR A 157 5.21 -15.33 -11.10
N THR A 158 5.21 -16.12 -10.03
CA THR A 158 4.75 -17.52 -10.02
C THR A 158 3.73 -17.78 -8.94
N ILE A 159 2.85 -18.76 -9.20
CA ILE A 159 2.06 -19.42 -8.16
C ILE A 159 2.94 -20.54 -7.59
N PRO A 160 3.26 -20.56 -6.28
CA PRO A 160 4.18 -21.55 -5.72
C PRO A 160 3.69 -22.99 -5.90
N ASP A 161 4.58 -23.88 -6.31
CA ASP A 161 4.32 -25.33 -6.43
C ASP A 161 4.37 -26.05 -5.06
N TYR A 162 4.92 -25.38 -4.03
CA TYR A 162 5.02 -25.89 -2.66
C TYR A 162 4.24 -24.99 -1.69
N PRO A 163 3.54 -25.56 -0.69
CA PRO A 163 3.26 -27.00 -0.50
C PRO A 163 2.43 -27.58 -1.65
N GLU A 164 2.52 -28.90 -1.88
CA GLU A 164 1.77 -29.58 -2.96
C GLU A 164 0.24 -29.37 -2.84
N GLN A 165 -0.25 -29.12 -1.62
CA GLN A 165 -1.62 -28.71 -1.34
C GLN A 165 -1.58 -27.31 -0.76
N ILE A 166 -2.46 -26.42 -1.24
CA ILE A 166 -2.57 -25.06 -0.74
C ILE A 166 -2.82 -25.11 0.78
N LYS A 167 -2.00 -24.38 1.55
CA LYS A 167 -2.19 -24.30 3.00
C LYS A 167 -3.55 -23.65 3.30
N ASP A 168 -4.28 -24.23 4.24
CA ASP A 168 -5.60 -23.77 4.70
C ASP A 168 -6.63 -23.62 3.56
N GLU A 169 -6.52 -24.51 2.55
CA GLU A 169 -7.52 -24.67 1.52
C GLU A 169 -8.87 -25.12 2.11
N ASN A 170 -9.91 -24.32 1.88
CA ASN A 170 -11.27 -24.61 2.29
C ASN A 170 -12.27 -24.48 1.13
N PRO A 171 -13.34 -25.29 1.12
CA PRO A 171 -14.37 -25.26 0.08
C PRO A 171 -15.47 -24.22 0.33
N ASP A 172 -15.40 -23.48 1.45
CA ASP A 172 -16.43 -22.53 1.83
C ASP A 172 -16.28 -21.24 0.99
N PRO A 173 -17.38 -20.58 0.63
CA PRO A 173 -17.31 -19.29 -0.07
C PRO A 173 -16.71 -18.23 0.85
N VAL A 174 -15.78 -17.43 0.31
CA VAL A 174 -15.21 -16.27 0.99
C VAL A 174 -15.87 -15.01 0.42
N THR A 175 -16.73 -14.38 1.24
CA THR A 175 -17.51 -13.19 0.87
C THR A 175 -17.14 -11.96 1.68
N THR A 176 -16.44 -12.14 2.80
CA THR A 176 -15.85 -11.09 3.62
C THR A 176 -14.40 -11.43 3.96
N LEU A 177 -13.56 -10.42 4.21
CA LEU A 177 -12.14 -10.67 4.49
C LEU A 177 -11.93 -11.52 5.76
N THR A 178 -12.84 -11.45 6.73
CA THR A 178 -12.79 -12.26 7.95
C THR A 178 -13.05 -13.76 7.75
N GLU A 179 -13.60 -14.14 6.59
CA GLU A 179 -13.81 -15.55 6.20
C GLU A 179 -12.59 -16.14 5.47
N ALA A 180 -11.57 -15.32 5.15
CA ALA A 180 -10.39 -15.79 4.46
C ALA A 180 -9.53 -16.67 5.38
N GLU A 181 -9.10 -17.82 4.86
CA GLU A 181 -8.14 -18.71 5.55
C GLU A 181 -6.81 -18.83 4.79
N ASN A 182 -6.78 -18.39 3.53
CA ASN A 182 -5.58 -18.33 2.70
C ASN A 182 -5.71 -17.21 1.65
N PHE A 183 -4.58 -16.82 1.07
CA PHE A 183 -4.55 -15.89 -0.05
C PHE A 183 -3.41 -16.20 -1.02
N LEU A 184 -3.60 -15.81 -2.28
CA LEU A 184 -2.55 -15.74 -3.29
C LEU A 184 -2.11 -14.29 -3.46
N TYR A 185 -0.80 -14.07 -3.50
CA TYR A 185 -0.22 -12.77 -3.84
C TYR A 185 0.63 -12.90 -5.11
N LEU A 186 0.18 -12.28 -6.20
CA LEU A 186 0.74 -12.47 -7.54
C LEU A 186 0.67 -11.16 -8.32
N LEU A 187 1.78 -10.44 -8.44
CA LEU A 187 1.79 -9.09 -9.00
C LEU A 187 2.34 -8.99 -10.41
N ASN A 188 3.32 -9.81 -10.76
CA ASN A 188 4.03 -9.68 -12.01
C ASN A 188 3.63 -10.80 -12.99
N PRO A 189 2.85 -10.52 -14.05
CA PRO A 189 2.37 -11.58 -14.92
C PRO A 189 3.35 -11.93 -16.05
N GLU A 190 4.64 -11.57 -15.96
CA GLU A 190 5.60 -11.71 -17.07
C GLU A 190 5.91 -13.16 -17.48
N GLU A 191 5.81 -14.11 -16.56
CA GLU A 191 6.04 -15.53 -16.83
C GLU A 191 4.82 -16.23 -17.47
N PHE A 192 3.67 -15.54 -17.56
CA PHE A 192 2.46 -16.08 -18.19
C PHE A 192 2.41 -15.72 -19.67
N GLY A 193 2.14 -16.71 -20.53
CA GLY A 193 2.24 -16.55 -21.98
C GLY A 193 1.17 -15.61 -22.58
N SER A 194 0.09 -15.35 -21.86
CA SER A 194 -0.98 -14.41 -22.26
C SER A 194 -1.87 -14.01 -21.08
N LYS A 195 -2.72 -12.99 -21.24
CA LYS A 195 -3.73 -12.62 -20.24
C LYS A 195 -4.67 -13.77 -19.90
N GLN A 196 -5.05 -14.57 -20.90
CA GLN A 196 -5.92 -15.73 -20.68
C GLN A 196 -5.22 -16.79 -19.82
N ASP A 197 -3.95 -17.07 -20.13
CA ASP A 197 -3.10 -18.03 -19.38
C ASP A 197 -2.91 -17.61 -17.92
N PHE A 198 -2.67 -16.31 -17.68
CA PHE A 198 -2.63 -15.73 -16.33
C PHE A 198 -3.93 -15.93 -15.55
N LEU A 199 -5.08 -15.59 -16.17
CA LEU A 199 -6.38 -15.71 -15.52
C LEU A 199 -6.79 -17.18 -15.31
N ASP A 200 -6.52 -18.06 -16.27
CA ASP A 200 -6.82 -19.49 -16.17
C ASP A 200 -5.98 -20.14 -15.06
N SER A 201 -4.70 -19.77 -14.95
CA SER A 201 -3.82 -20.28 -13.88
C SER A 201 -4.32 -19.91 -12.49
N ILE A 202 -4.84 -18.69 -12.30
CA ILE A 202 -5.50 -18.28 -11.05
C ILE A 202 -6.81 -19.04 -10.86
N ALA A 203 -7.61 -19.17 -11.92
CA ALA A 203 -8.91 -19.85 -11.89
C ALA A 203 -8.80 -21.31 -11.42
N GLU A 204 -7.69 -21.98 -11.71
CA GLU A 204 -7.39 -23.36 -11.33
C GLU A 204 -6.99 -23.54 -9.85
N THR A 205 -6.84 -22.46 -9.08
CA THR A 205 -6.51 -22.52 -7.64
C THR A 205 -7.74 -22.39 -6.74
N ASN A 206 -7.60 -22.81 -5.48
CA ASN A 206 -8.63 -22.69 -4.42
C ASN A 206 -8.26 -21.65 -3.33
N TYR A 207 -7.41 -20.68 -3.64
CA TYR A 207 -7.18 -19.53 -2.76
C TYR A 207 -8.47 -18.70 -2.59
N GLY A 208 -8.81 -18.36 -1.34
CA GLY A 208 -10.02 -17.61 -0.96
C GLY A 208 -9.91 -16.10 -1.15
N VAL A 209 -8.69 -15.57 -1.22
CA VAL A 209 -8.40 -14.18 -1.58
C VAL A 209 -7.31 -14.18 -2.64
N ILE A 210 -7.51 -13.39 -3.70
CA ILE A 210 -6.53 -13.18 -4.77
C ILE A 210 -6.09 -11.73 -4.73
N ILE A 211 -4.81 -11.48 -4.47
CA ILE A 211 -4.20 -10.15 -4.54
C ILE A 211 -3.36 -10.08 -5.82
N ILE A 212 -3.80 -9.24 -6.76
CA ILE A 212 -3.16 -9.04 -8.06
C ILE A 212 -3.08 -7.56 -8.41
N ASP A 213 -2.24 -7.20 -9.38
CA ASP A 213 -2.28 -5.87 -9.98
C ASP A 213 -3.57 -5.69 -10.81
N ALA A 214 -4.19 -4.50 -10.78
CA ALA A 214 -5.32 -4.18 -11.64
C ALA A 214 -4.97 -4.17 -13.13
N PHE A 215 -3.69 -4.04 -13.49
CA PHE A 215 -3.20 -3.93 -14.84
C PHE A 215 -2.41 -5.17 -15.25
N TYR A 216 -2.93 -5.92 -16.22
CA TYR A 216 -2.14 -6.91 -16.94
C TYR A 216 -1.31 -6.19 -18.02
N MET A 217 0.01 -6.13 -17.82
CA MET A 217 0.96 -5.53 -18.79
C MET A 217 0.54 -4.12 -19.23
N GLY A 218 0.17 -3.27 -18.26
CA GLY A 218 -0.26 -1.88 -18.47
C GLY A 218 -1.71 -1.71 -18.95
N THR A 219 -2.46 -2.78 -19.19
CA THR A 219 -3.88 -2.73 -19.55
C THR A 219 -4.74 -3.16 -18.38
N ILE A 220 -5.71 -2.34 -17.99
CA ILE A 220 -6.59 -2.66 -16.86
C ILE A 220 -7.43 -3.92 -17.14
N LEU A 221 -7.52 -4.79 -16.14
CA LEU A 221 -8.43 -5.92 -16.13
C LEU A 221 -9.87 -5.43 -16.07
N THR A 222 -10.74 -6.08 -16.82
CA THR A 222 -12.15 -5.73 -16.92
C THR A 222 -13.02 -6.61 -16.03
N ASN A 223 -14.28 -6.26 -15.85
CA ASN A 223 -15.24 -7.10 -15.15
C ASN A 223 -15.39 -8.50 -15.78
N GLU A 224 -15.28 -8.60 -17.11
CA GLU A 224 -15.29 -9.88 -17.83
C GLU A 224 -14.05 -10.72 -17.46
N ASP A 225 -12.88 -10.10 -17.33
CA ASP A 225 -11.66 -10.77 -16.88
C ASP A 225 -11.80 -11.26 -15.43
N LEU A 226 -12.28 -10.40 -14.53
CA LEU A 226 -12.45 -10.75 -13.11
C LEU A 226 -13.50 -11.85 -12.90
N THR A 227 -14.48 -11.98 -13.80
CA THR A 227 -15.48 -13.07 -13.73
C THR A 227 -14.82 -14.45 -13.89
N ILE A 228 -13.72 -14.55 -14.65
CA ILE A 228 -12.98 -15.81 -14.85
C ILE A 228 -12.40 -16.31 -13.52
N ILE A 229 -11.91 -15.39 -12.68
CA ILE A 229 -11.22 -15.72 -11.42
C ILE A 229 -12.10 -15.49 -10.17
N ARG A 230 -13.37 -15.10 -10.31
CA ARG A 230 -14.27 -14.81 -9.17
C ARG A 230 -14.68 -16.04 -8.35
N SER A 231 -14.52 -17.23 -8.93
CA SER A 231 -14.78 -18.50 -8.26
C SER A 231 -13.50 -19.29 -8.12
N LYS A 232 -13.29 -19.93 -6.97
CA LYS A 232 -12.31 -21.00 -6.74
C LYS A 232 -12.51 -22.13 -7.78
N ALA A 233 -11.50 -22.97 -7.97
CA ALA A 233 -11.58 -24.10 -8.90
C ALA A 233 -12.71 -25.08 -8.56
N ASP A 234 -13.09 -25.19 -7.29
CA ASP A 234 -14.24 -25.98 -6.82
C ASP A 234 -15.61 -25.31 -7.02
N GLY A 235 -15.64 -24.05 -7.45
CA GLY A 235 -16.83 -23.25 -7.72
C GLY A 235 -17.31 -22.37 -6.56
N ALA A 236 -16.66 -22.40 -5.40
CA ALA A 236 -16.98 -21.49 -4.30
C ALA A 236 -16.50 -20.05 -4.60
N GLN A 237 -17.17 -19.05 -4.01
CA GLN A 237 -16.79 -17.65 -4.22
C GLN A 237 -15.47 -17.31 -3.52
N ARG A 238 -14.73 -16.35 -4.07
CA ARG A 238 -13.53 -15.75 -3.48
C ARG A 238 -13.48 -14.26 -3.71
N LEU A 239 -12.64 -13.59 -2.92
CA LEU A 239 -12.39 -12.15 -3.03
C LEU A 239 -11.24 -11.88 -4.00
N ILE A 240 -11.35 -10.80 -4.78
CA ILE A 240 -10.29 -10.31 -5.65
C ILE A 240 -9.93 -8.89 -5.23
N ILE A 241 -8.69 -8.69 -4.79
CA ILE A 241 -8.17 -7.44 -4.24
C ILE A 241 -7.09 -6.90 -5.18
N SER A 242 -7.16 -5.61 -5.50
CA SER A 242 -6.17 -4.96 -6.34
C SER A 242 -5.02 -4.41 -5.52
N TYR A 243 -3.78 -4.71 -5.88
CA TYR A 243 -2.63 -3.91 -5.48
C TYR A 243 -2.79 -2.46 -5.95
N MET A 244 -2.41 -1.50 -5.10
CA MET A 244 -2.40 -0.08 -5.44
C MET A 244 -1.33 0.65 -4.61
N SER A 245 -0.25 1.10 -5.25
CA SER A 245 0.74 1.97 -4.59
C SER A 245 0.17 3.36 -4.36
N ILE A 246 0.29 3.86 -3.12
CA ILE A 246 -0.21 5.19 -2.74
C ILE A 246 0.87 6.14 -2.22
N GLY A 247 2.02 5.61 -1.78
CA GLY A 247 3.16 6.41 -1.34
C GLY A 247 4.24 6.64 -2.39
N GLU A 248 4.10 6.02 -3.58
CA GLU A 248 4.96 6.23 -4.75
C GLU A 248 4.13 6.40 -6.03
N ALA A 249 4.67 7.17 -6.98
CA ALA A 249 4.21 7.22 -8.35
C ALA A 249 5.10 6.32 -9.21
N GLU A 250 4.49 5.57 -10.12
CA GLU A 250 5.15 4.59 -11.00
C GLU A 250 5.11 5.11 -12.44
N ASP A 251 6.26 5.26 -13.10
CA ASP A 251 6.35 5.92 -14.42
C ASP A 251 5.78 5.11 -15.59
N TYR A 252 5.53 3.83 -15.36
CA TYR A 252 4.88 2.92 -16.28
C TYR A 252 3.35 2.89 -16.12
N ARG A 253 2.77 3.66 -15.19
CA ARG A 253 1.31 3.74 -15.02
C ARG A 253 0.68 4.80 -15.93
N TYR A 254 -0.60 4.59 -16.23
CA TYR A 254 -1.39 5.45 -17.13
C TYR A 254 -1.46 6.92 -16.69
N TYR A 255 -1.29 7.22 -15.40
CA TYR A 255 -1.37 8.58 -14.87
C TYR A 255 -0.08 9.38 -15.08
N TRP A 256 1.05 8.70 -15.32
CA TRP A 256 2.34 9.34 -15.46
C TRP A 256 2.34 10.29 -16.67
N GLN A 257 2.93 11.47 -16.51
CA GLN A 257 3.02 12.45 -17.59
C GLN A 257 4.47 12.52 -18.08
N GLU A 258 4.67 12.63 -19.40
CA GLU A 258 6.02 12.63 -20.01
C GLU A 258 6.96 13.71 -19.45
N ASN A 259 6.43 14.79 -18.89
CA ASN A 259 7.22 15.89 -18.32
C ASN A 259 7.42 15.79 -16.81
N TRP A 260 6.99 14.69 -16.17
CA TRP A 260 7.19 14.47 -14.74
C TRP A 260 8.62 14.04 -14.45
N GLU A 261 9.20 14.65 -13.42
CA GLU A 261 10.53 14.37 -12.90
C GLU A 261 10.58 14.82 -11.42
N PRO A 262 11.54 14.36 -10.61
CA PRO A 262 11.73 14.87 -9.25
C PRO A 262 11.72 16.40 -9.17
N GLY A 263 10.77 16.95 -8.41
CA GLY A 263 10.53 18.39 -8.27
C GLY A 263 9.53 18.99 -9.26
N ASN A 264 9.03 18.22 -10.23
CA ASN A 264 8.01 18.64 -11.19
C ASN A 264 7.02 17.50 -11.54
N PRO A 265 5.77 17.54 -11.06
CA PRO A 265 5.24 18.46 -10.05
C PRO A 265 5.97 18.33 -8.72
N ASP A 266 5.83 19.34 -7.86
CA ASP A 266 6.58 19.46 -6.61
C ASP A 266 6.29 18.35 -5.58
N TRP A 267 5.23 17.58 -5.79
CA TRP A 267 4.90 16.40 -5.01
C TRP A 267 5.60 15.12 -5.49
N ILE A 268 6.30 15.11 -6.63
CA ILE A 268 7.25 14.04 -7.01
C ILE A 268 8.62 14.38 -6.42
N VAL A 269 9.18 13.49 -5.60
CA VAL A 269 10.31 13.86 -4.71
C VAL A 269 11.62 13.24 -5.14
N ALA A 270 11.69 11.92 -5.29
CA ALA A 270 12.90 11.21 -5.66
C ALA A 270 12.56 9.83 -6.20
N GLU A 271 13.35 9.34 -7.15
CA GLU A 271 13.27 7.95 -7.59
C GLU A 271 13.74 7.01 -6.47
N ASN A 272 13.06 5.88 -6.33
CA ASN A 272 13.38 4.82 -5.40
C ASN A 272 14.63 4.07 -5.92
N PRO A 273 15.77 4.09 -5.20
CA PRO A 273 17.00 3.47 -5.69
C PRO A 273 16.93 1.94 -5.78
N ASN A 274 15.94 1.32 -5.15
CA ASN A 274 15.74 -0.13 -5.18
C ASN A 274 14.71 -0.56 -6.22
N TRP A 275 13.89 0.38 -6.72
CA TRP A 275 12.76 0.11 -7.62
C TRP A 275 12.75 1.17 -8.72
N GLU A 276 13.48 0.90 -9.81
CA GLU A 276 13.57 1.80 -10.97
C GLU A 276 12.17 2.17 -11.47
N GLY A 277 11.98 3.44 -11.83
CA GLY A 277 10.69 3.96 -12.30
C GLY A 277 9.65 4.22 -11.21
N ASN A 278 9.96 3.96 -9.94
CA ASN A 278 9.08 4.30 -8.80
C ASN A 278 9.60 5.56 -8.11
N TYR A 279 8.72 6.49 -7.75
CA TYR A 279 9.09 7.81 -7.25
C TYR A 279 8.33 8.15 -5.97
N LYS A 280 9.04 8.46 -4.88
CA LYS A 280 8.42 8.92 -3.63
C LYS A 280 7.58 10.17 -3.90
N VAL A 281 6.34 10.16 -3.41
CA VAL A 281 5.43 11.30 -3.54
C VAL A 281 5.06 11.89 -2.18
N LYS A 282 4.82 13.19 -2.15
CA LYS A 282 4.20 13.87 -1.00
C LYS A 282 2.73 13.47 -0.94
N TYR A 283 2.45 12.31 -0.35
CA TYR A 283 1.11 11.69 -0.39
C TYR A 283 0.00 12.52 0.27
N TRP A 284 0.35 13.50 1.11
CA TRP A 284 -0.60 14.48 1.68
C TRP A 284 -1.04 15.56 0.68
N GLU A 285 -0.32 15.76 -0.43
CA GLU A 285 -0.62 16.82 -1.40
C GLU A 285 -1.81 16.45 -2.30
N GLN A 286 -2.75 17.38 -2.45
CA GLN A 286 -3.96 17.18 -3.25
C GLN A 286 -3.68 16.88 -4.73
N GLY A 287 -2.55 17.36 -5.25
CA GLY A 287 -2.09 17.04 -6.60
C GLY A 287 -1.95 15.54 -6.82
N TRP A 288 -1.31 14.83 -5.88
CA TRP A 288 -1.18 13.38 -5.91
C TRP A 288 -2.50 12.67 -5.59
N LYS A 289 -3.18 13.08 -4.51
CA LYS A 289 -4.45 12.48 -4.08
C LYS A 289 -5.48 12.41 -5.21
N SER A 290 -5.53 13.42 -6.08
CA SER A 290 -6.44 13.46 -7.23
C SER A 290 -6.19 12.40 -8.31
N TYR A 291 -4.99 11.82 -8.39
CA TYR A 291 -4.69 10.66 -9.23
C TYR A 291 -5.08 9.34 -8.57
N ILE A 292 -5.09 9.29 -7.24
CA ILE A 292 -5.43 8.09 -6.48
C ILE A 292 -6.93 7.94 -6.29
N TYR A 293 -7.67 8.98 -5.90
CA TYR A 293 -9.12 8.90 -5.68
C TYR A 293 -9.87 10.21 -6.01
N GLY A 294 -11.20 10.19 -5.82
CA GLY A 294 -12.02 11.41 -5.82
C GLY A 294 -12.64 11.79 -7.16
N ASN A 295 -12.35 11.07 -8.26
CA ASN A 295 -12.92 11.36 -9.57
C ASN A 295 -12.92 10.14 -10.51
N GLN A 296 -13.59 10.28 -11.66
CA GLN A 296 -13.79 9.20 -12.63
C GLN A 296 -12.51 8.68 -13.31
N GLU A 297 -11.45 9.49 -13.32
CA GLU A 297 -10.16 9.12 -13.91
C GLU A 297 -9.14 8.63 -12.89
N SER A 298 -9.48 8.67 -11.59
CA SER A 298 -8.59 8.26 -10.51
C SER A 298 -8.38 6.74 -10.46
N TYR A 299 -7.24 6.31 -9.92
CA TYR A 299 -6.83 4.91 -9.85
C TYR A 299 -7.88 4.06 -9.12
N LEU A 300 -8.26 4.48 -7.92
CA LEU A 300 -9.27 3.79 -7.13
C LEU A 300 -10.61 3.65 -7.88
N GLN A 301 -11.04 4.67 -8.63
CA GLN A 301 -12.26 4.54 -9.43
C GLN A 301 -12.12 3.48 -10.53
N LYS A 302 -10.99 3.44 -11.23
CA LYS A 302 -10.76 2.43 -12.26
C LYS A 302 -10.77 1.00 -11.68
N ILE A 303 -10.24 0.80 -10.47
CA ILE A 303 -10.31 -0.47 -9.73
C ILE A 303 -11.77 -0.85 -9.40
N ILE A 304 -12.54 0.11 -8.87
CA ILE A 304 -13.96 -0.09 -8.55
C ILE A 304 -14.77 -0.44 -9.82
N ASP A 305 -14.54 0.28 -10.91
CA ASP A 305 -15.25 0.08 -12.18
C ASP A 305 -14.92 -1.28 -12.83
N ALA A 306 -13.69 -1.77 -12.65
CA ALA A 306 -13.30 -3.13 -13.05
C ALA A 306 -14.04 -4.20 -12.24
N GLY A 307 -14.44 -3.89 -11.01
CA GLY A 307 -15.22 -4.77 -10.14
C GLY A 307 -14.40 -5.59 -9.15
N PHE A 308 -13.21 -5.11 -8.77
CA PHE A 308 -12.46 -5.63 -7.63
C PHE A 308 -13.25 -5.45 -6.33
N ASP A 309 -13.05 -6.35 -5.37
CA ASP A 309 -13.70 -6.32 -4.05
C ASP A 309 -13.03 -5.32 -3.10
N GLY A 310 -11.80 -4.91 -3.40
CA GLY A 310 -11.06 -3.96 -2.57
C GLY A 310 -9.66 -3.66 -3.08
N VAL A 311 -8.89 -3.00 -2.23
CA VAL A 311 -7.50 -2.60 -2.48
C VAL A 311 -6.55 -3.08 -1.39
N TYR A 312 -5.38 -3.48 -1.84
CA TYR A 312 -4.21 -3.79 -1.04
C TYR A 312 -3.21 -2.64 -1.27
N LEU A 313 -3.10 -1.75 -0.29
CA LEU A 313 -2.43 -0.45 -0.42
C LEU A 313 -0.96 -0.58 -0.08
N ASP A 314 -0.09 -0.24 -1.04
CA ASP A 314 1.35 -0.33 -0.85
C ASP A 314 2.02 1.04 -0.67
N ILE A 315 3.25 0.99 -0.15
CA ILE A 315 4.09 2.13 0.20
C ILE A 315 3.46 3.00 1.29
N ILE A 316 2.70 2.37 2.20
CA ILE A 316 2.19 2.98 3.44
C ILE A 316 3.33 3.54 4.27
N ASP A 317 4.46 2.84 4.28
CA ASP A 317 5.66 3.19 5.03
C ASP A 317 6.46 4.37 4.44
N ALA A 318 5.95 5.04 3.40
CA ALA A 318 6.52 6.27 2.83
C ALA A 318 6.75 7.37 3.88
N PHE A 319 6.00 7.36 4.99
CA PHE A 319 6.24 8.29 6.10
C PHE A 319 7.66 8.19 6.65
N TYR A 320 8.30 7.02 6.66
CA TYR A 320 9.70 6.90 7.13
C TYR A 320 10.67 7.71 6.28
N TYR A 321 10.45 7.74 4.96
CA TYR A 321 11.29 8.51 4.05
C TYR A 321 11.26 10.00 4.41
N PHE A 322 10.06 10.56 4.63
CA PHE A 322 9.90 11.96 4.95
C PHE A 322 10.33 12.32 6.38
N GLU A 323 10.08 11.44 7.36
CA GLU A 323 10.62 11.60 8.71
C GLU A 323 12.15 11.62 8.71
N GLN A 324 12.80 10.80 7.88
CA GLN A 324 14.26 10.81 7.76
C GLN A 324 14.82 12.06 7.08
N LEU A 325 14.09 12.65 6.11
CA LEU A 325 14.52 13.88 5.45
C LEU A 325 14.51 15.11 6.37
N GLU A 326 13.69 15.11 7.42
CA GLU A 326 13.60 16.23 8.36
C GLU A 326 14.56 16.15 9.56
N ASN A 327 15.17 14.98 9.79
CA ASN A 327 16.08 14.71 10.91
C ASN A 327 17.56 14.98 10.56
#